data_AF-A0A7W8Y9N5-F1
#
_entry.id   AF-A0A7W8Y9N5-F1
#
_cell.length_a   1.000
_cell.length_b   1.000
_cell.length_c   1.000
_cell.angle_alpha   90.00
_cell.angle_beta   90.00
_cell.angle_gamma   90.00
#
_symmetry.space_group_name_H-M   'P 1'
#
loop_
_entity.id
_entity.type
_entity.pdbx_description
1 polymer ?
#
loop_
_entity_poly.entity_id
_entity_poly.type
_entity_poly.pdbx_seq_one_letter_code
_entity_poly.pdbx_strand_id
1 'polypeptide(L)'
;MTDPHNESFSDAELKRRLRESFDSQIPNYGSYNVVYATGLAGSGGCFLIGYRSQPLECIVAPIDPLSGEPLGVARTVSLTNINEIGVDGMNQVQLSTTTGKVFRFTVPAVPLVRWLDSSNSTPHEVLIPLEQTSDAADFGMFVDNFMSALS
;
A
#
# COMPACT_ATOMS: atom_id res chain seq x y z
N MET A 1 -37.74 8.70 -15.55
CA MET A 1 -37.55 9.12 -14.14
C MET A 1 -36.36 8.32 -13.64
N THR A 2 -35.16 8.86 -13.86
CA THR A 2 -33.88 8.22 -13.53
C THR A 2 -33.48 8.75 -12.18
N ASP A 3 -33.28 7.84 -11.21
CA ASP A 3 -32.89 8.17 -9.85
C ASP A 3 -31.44 8.70 -9.84
N PRO A 4 -31.14 9.93 -9.38
CA PRO A 4 -29.83 10.55 -9.53
C PRO A 4 -28.86 10.30 -8.36
N HIS A 5 -29.12 9.38 -7.42
CA HIS A 5 -28.25 9.18 -6.25
C HIS A 5 -27.92 7.71 -5.95
N ASN A 6 -27.15 7.08 -6.83
CA ASN A 6 -26.36 5.91 -6.44
C ASN A 6 -24.97 6.02 -7.08
N GLU A 7 -24.21 7.04 -6.67
CA GLU A 7 -22.77 7.07 -6.94
C GLU A 7 -22.13 5.95 -6.11
N SER A 8 -22.06 4.76 -6.68
CA SER A 8 -21.29 3.65 -6.12
C SER A 8 -19.88 4.13 -5.81
N PHE A 9 -19.36 3.84 -4.62
CA PHE A 9 -17.99 4.17 -4.27
C PHE A 9 -17.03 3.63 -5.35
N SER A 10 -16.31 4.54 -6.02
CA SER A 10 -15.55 4.22 -7.22
C SER A 10 -14.09 3.89 -6.91
N ASP A 11 -13.40 3.21 -7.83
CA ASP A 11 -11.95 2.99 -7.79
C ASP A 11 -11.17 4.31 -7.61
N ALA A 12 -11.59 5.38 -8.30
CA ALA A 12 -10.95 6.69 -8.19
C ALA A 12 -11.10 7.30 -6.80
N GLU A 13 -12.28 7.18 -6.19
CA GLU A 13 -12.52 7.65 -4.82
C GLU A 13 -11.73 6.81 -3.81
N LEU A 14 -11.66 5.49 -4.00
CA LEU A 14 -10.82 4.62 -3.18
C LEU A 14 -9.35 5.02 -3.23
N LYS A 15 -8.80 5.21 -4.44
CA LYS A 15 -7.42 5.68 -4.64
C LYS A 15 -7.17 7.01 -3.94
N ARG A 16 -8.10 7.96 -4.06
CA ARG A 16 -8.00 9.26 -3.39
C ARG A 16 -7.96 9.10 -1.86
N ARG A 17 -8.84 8.29 -1.28
CA ARG A 17 -8.90 8.03 0.18
C ARG A 17 -7.65 7.34 0.70
N LEU A 18 -7.17 6.32 0.00
CA LEU A 18 -5.93 5.63 0.34
C LEU A 18 -4.73 6.59 0.23
N ARG A 19 -4.70 7.44 -0.80
CA ARG A 19 -3.68 8.46 -0.97
C ARG A 19 -3.65 9.41 0.23
N GLU A 20 -4.80 9.95 0.62
CA GLU A 20 -4.96 10.84 1.77
C GLU A 20 -4.54 10.17 3.08
N SER A 21 -4.93 8.92 3.30
CA SER A 21 -4.50 8.15 4.46
C SER A 21 -2.98 8.02 4.53
N PHE A 22 -2.31 7.69 3.42
CA PHE A 22 -0.86 7.64 3.41
C PHE A 22 -0.24 9.01 3.68
N ASP A 23 -0.75 10.08 3.06
CA ASP A 23 -0.24 11.44 3.27
C ASP A 23 -0.35 11.90 4.72
N SER A 24 -1.43 11.51 5.41
CA SER A 24 -1.61 11.83 6.83
C SER A 24 -0.55 11.19 7.73
N GLN A 25 0.08 10.10 7.28
CA GLN A 25 1.09 9.35 8.04
C GLN A 25 2.52 9.84 7.79
N ILE A 26 2.75 10.65 6.75
CA ILE A 26 4.07 11.14 6.37
C ILE A 26 4.21 12.64 6.60
N PRO A 27 5.09 13.09 7.52
CA PRO A 27 5.24 14.52 7.81
C PRO A 27 5.88 15.32 6.66
N ASN A 28 6.49 14.65 5.67
CA ASN A 28 7.12 15.28 4.51
C ASN A 28 6.41 14.83 3.23
N TYR A 29 5.85 15.77 2.48
CA TYR A 29 5.28 15.56 1.15
C TYR A 29 6.38 15.23 0.13
N GLY A 30 6.90 14.01 0.17
CA GLY A 30 7.70 13.45 -0.92
C GLY A 30 6.80 13.00 -2.06
N SER A 31 7.27 13.12 -3.30
CA SER A 31 6.61 12.52 -4.47
C SER A 31 6.80 10.99 -4.44
N TYR A 32 6.00 10.31 -3.61
CA TYR A 32 5.95 8.85 -3.57
C TYR A 32 4.89 8.34 -4.54
N ASN A 33 5.24 7.33 -5.32
CA ASN A 33 4.24 6.43 -5.90
C ASN A 33 3.67 5.58 -4.76
N VAL A 34 2.37 5.29 -4.77
CA VAL A 34 1.71 4.55 -3.68
C VAL A 34 0.98 3.35 -4.25
N VAL A 35 1.24 2.17 -3.67
CA VAL A 35 0.53 0.93 -3.97
C VAL A 35 -0.11 0.34 -2.72
N TYR A 36 -1.24 -0.33 -2.91
CA TYR A 36 -1.88 -1.14 -1.89
C TYR A 36 -1.25 -2.54 -1.85
N ALA A 37 -0.85 -2.97 -0.67
CA ALA A 37 -0.24 -4.27 -0.44
C ALA A 37 -1.04 -5.09 0.56
N THR A 38 -1.11 -6.40 0.31
CA THR A 38 -1.77 -7.36 1.19
C THR A 38 -0.72 -8.07 2.04
N GLY A 39 -0.80 -7.92 3.36
CA GLY A 39 0.08 -8.60 4.29
C GLY A 39 -0.15 -10.11 4.30
N LEU A 40 0.94 -10.84 4.50
CA LEU A 40 0.92 -12.30 4.59
C LEU A 40 0.91 -12.77 6.06
N ALA A 41 0.58 -14.05 6.29
CA ALA A 41 0.47 -14.63 7.62
C ALA A 41 1.69 -14.29 8.51
N GLY A 42 1.44 -13.74 9.69
CA GLY A 42 2.46 -13.25 10.64
C GLY A 42 2.81 -11.76 10.50
N SER A 43 2.58 -11.13 9.34
CA SER A 43 2.70 -9.66 9.15
C SER A 43 1.38 -8.92 9.34
N GLY A 44 0.24 -9.60 9.08
CA GLY A 44 -1.13 -9.18 9.40
C GLY A 44 -1.60 -7.86 8.78
N GLY A 45 -2.75 -7.87 8.12
CA GLY A 45 -3.42 -6.65 7.65
C GLY A 45 -2.97 -6.17 6.28
N CYS A 46 -3.28 -4.91 5.97
CA CYS A 46 -3.01 -4.30 4.68
C CYS A 46 -2.07 -3.09 4.86
N PHE A 47 -1.29 -2.80 3.84
CA PHE A 47 -0.32 -1.73 3.86
C PHE A 47 -0.51 -0.82 2.66
N LEU A 48 -0.23 0.45 2.85
CA LEU A 48 0.13 1.36 1.77
C LEU A 48 1.64 1.44 1.71
N ILE A 49 2.19 1.15 0.54
CA ILE A 49 3.62 1.22 0.28
C ILE A 49 3.87 2.45 -0.58
N GLY A 50 4.47 3.46 0.01
CA GLY A 50 5.01 4.60 -0.74
C GLY A 50 6.43 4.30 -1.17
N TYR A 51 6.80 4.53 -2.42
CA TYR A 51 8.15 4.26 -2.90
C TYR A 51 8.62 5.34 -3.86
N ARG A 52 9.94 5.51 -3.93
CA ARG A 52 10.61 6.43 -4.85
C ARG A 52 12.04 5.96 -5.12
N SER A 53 12.56 6.31 -6.29
CA SER A 53 13.91 5.91 -6.71
C SER A 53 15.00 6.88 -6.26
N GLN A 54 14.65 8.11 -5.86
CA GLN A 54 15.61 9.15 -5.47
C GLN A 54 15.12 9.98 -4.27
N PRO A 55 15.71 9.78 -3.06
CA PRO A 55 16.57 8.65 -2.68
C PRO A 55 15.86 7.30 -2.84
N LEU A 56 16.61 6.20 -2.98
CA LEU A 56 16.06 4.85 -3.09
C LEU A 56 15.52 4.39 -1.73
N GLU A 57 14.21 4.53 -1.54
CA GLU A 57 13.53 4.20 -0.29
C GLU A 57 12.05 3.86 -0.50
N CYS A 58 11.47 3.16 0.46
CA CYS A 58 10.04 3.00 0.58
C CYS A 58 9.55 3.26 2.01
N ILE A 59 8.26 3.47 2.15
CA ILE A 59 7.55 3.66 3.40
C ILE A 59 6.48 2.59 3.47
N VAL A 60 6.51 1.78 4.53
CA VAL A 60 5.49 0.78 4.83
C VAL A 60 4.52 1.38 5.85
N ALA A 61 3.30 1.69 5.41
CA ALA A 61 2.25 2.32 6.22
C ALA A 61 1.11 1.32 6.47
N PRO A 62 0.97 0.73 7.67
CA PRO A 62 -0.11 -0.20 7.97
C PRO A 62 -1.46 0.52 8.06
N ILE A 63 -2.48 -0.05 7.42
CA ILE A 63 -3.83 0.52 7.36
C ILE A 63 -4.90 -0.52 7.68
N ASP A 64 -6.03 -0.03 8.18
CA ASP A 64 -7.27 -0.80 8.27
C ASP A 64 -7.86 -0.88 6.85
N PRO A 65 -8.05 -2.09 6.28
CA PRO A 65 -8.62 -2.22 4.95
C PRO A 65 -10.04 -1.65 4.85
N LEU A 66 -10.82 -1.65 5.94
CA LEU A 66 -12.20 -1.20 5.93
C LEU A 66 -12.34 0.32 5.88
N SER A 67 -11.49 1.03 6.60
CA SER A 67 -11.61 2.49 6.77
C SER A 67 -10.47 3.26 6.09
N GLY A 68 -9.39 2.58 5.74
CA GLY A 68 -8.12 3.18 5.33
C GLY A 68 -7.36 3.84 6.47
N GLU A 69 -7.87 3.82 7.71
CA GLU A 69 -7.23 4.50 8.83
C GLU A 69 -5.88 3.86 9.18
N PRO A 70 -4.89 4.66 9.62
CA PRO A 70 -3.61 4.14 10.07
C PRO A 70 -3.75 3.16 11.25
N LEU A 71 -3.21 1.94 11.11
CA LEU A 71 -3.16 0.96 12.22
C LEU A 71 -1.87 1.03 13.04
N GLY A 72 -0.96 1.93 12.68
CA GLY A 72 0.31 2.08 13.38
C GLY A 72 1.20 3.12 12.74
N VAL A 73 2.46 3.15 13.17
CA VAL A 73 3.44 4.12 12.68
C VAL A 73 4.01 3.63 11.36
N ALA A 74 3.85 4.45 10.30
CA ALA A 74 4.51 4.25 9.02
C ALA A 74 6.03 4.19 9.18
N ARG A 75 6.68 3.29 8.46
CA ARG A 75 8.12 3.02 8.61
C ARG A 75 8.86 3.21 7.30
N THR A 76 9.85 4.09 7.31
CA THR A 76 10.79 4.24 6.20
C THR A 76 11.78 3.08 6.19
N VAL A 77 11.95 2.47 5.03
CA VAL A 77 12.93 1.46 4.69
C VAL A 77 13.80 2.01 3.56
N SER A 78 15.10 2.08 3.77
CA SER A 78 16.09 2.63 2.84
C SER A 78 17.38 1.82 2.90
N LEU A 79 18.34 2.12 2.02
CA LEU A 79 19.66 1.48 2.03
C LEU A 79 20.42 1.63 3.36
N THR A 80 20.02 2.58 4.22
CA THR A 80 20.70 2.81 5.51
C THR A 80 20.21 1.92 6.64
N ASN A 81 18.99 1.38 6.54
CA ASN A 81 18.35 0.63 7.62
C ASN A 81 17.75 -0.72 7.17
N ILE A 82 17.87 -1.06 5.90
CA ILE A 82 17.58 -2.40 5.38
C ILE A 82 18.70 -3.37 5.82
N ASN A 83 18.32 -4.57 6.18
CA ASN A 83 19.22 -5.68 6.46
C ASN A 83 19.15 -6.75 5.36
N GLU A 84 17.94 -7.06 4.89
CA GLU A 84 17.72 -8.07 3.85
C GLU A 84 16.46 -7.69 3.06
N ILE A 85 16.48 -7.94 1.76
CA ILE A 85 15.34 -7.85 0.87
C ILE A 85 15.27 -9.13 0.04
N GLY A 86 14.06 -9.61 -0.23
CA GLY A 86 13.86 -10.77 -1.09
C GLY A 86 12.50 -10.75 -1.75
N VAL A 87 12.43 -11.42 -2.90
CA VAL A 87 11.18 -11.74 -3.60
C VAL A 87 11.12 -13.24 -3.78
N ASP A 88 10.03 -13.86 -3.37
CA ASP A 88 9.82 -15.30 -3.56
C ASP A 88 9.18 -15.62 -4.93
N GLY A 89 9.02 -16.92 -5.24
CA GLY A 89 8.42 -17.37 -6.49
C GLY A 89 6.93 -17.00 -6.70
N MET A 90 6.29 -16.37 -5.71
CA MET A 90 4.89 -15.93 -5.72
C MET A 90 4.78 -14.39 -5.66
N ASN A 91 5.86 -13.67 -6.00
CA ASN A 91 5.98 -12.21 -5.92
C ASN A 91 5.73 -11.66 -4.50
N GLN A 92 6.02 -12.44 -3.46
CA GLN A 92 5.98 -11.97 -2.09
C GLN A 92 7.26 -11.20 -1.81
N VAL A 93 7.11 -9.93 -1.44
CA VAL A 93 8.22 -9.09 -1.04
C VAL A 93 8.45 -9.27 0.45
N GLN A 94 9.70 -9.55 0.81
CA GLN A 94 10.19 -9.52 2.18
C GLN A 94 11.15 -8.36 2.37
N LEU A 95 10.89 -7.52 3.37
CA LEU A 95 11.79 -6.45 3.82
C LEU A 95 12.16 -6.68 5.28
N SER A 96 13.43 -6.97 5.55
CA SER A 96 13.97 -7.07 6.91
C SER A 96 14.82 -5.85 7.20
N THR A 97 14.54 -5.16 8.31
CA THR A 97 15.27 -3.97 8.74
C THR A 97 16.28 -4.30 9.83
N THR A 98 17.30 -3.46 10.00
CA THR A 98 18.32 -3.57 11.07
C THR A 98 17.72 -3.50 12.48
N THR A 99 16.51 -2.95 12.63
CA THR A 99 15.76 -2.96 13.89
C THR A 99 15.08 -4.30 14.21
N GLY A 100 15.28 -5.33 13.38
CA GLY A 100 14.68 -6.66 13.54
C GLY A 100 13.23 -6.76 13.06
N LYS A 101 12.67 -5.70 12.47
CA LYS A 101 11.33 -5.75 11.88
C LYS A 101 11.38 -6.37 10.49
N VAL A 102 10.45 -7.30 10.25
CA VAL A 102 10.25 -7.96 8.97
C VAL A 102 8.85 -7.65 8.45
N PHE A 103 8.76 -7.17 7.22
CA PHE A 103 7.51 -7.00 6.49
C PHE A 103 7.43 -8.06 5.39
N ARG A 104 6.29 -8.75 5.30
CA ARG A 104 5.97 -9.67 4.20
C ARG A 104 4.61 -9.34 3.62
N PHE A 105 4.58 -9.03 2.33
CA PHE A 105 3.36 -8.63 1.63
C PHE A 105 3.45 -8.96 0.13
N THR A 106 2.31 -8.94 -0.54
CA THR A 106 2.22 -8.92 -2.01
C THR A 106 1.63 -7.60 -2.47
N VAL A 107 1.93 -7.20 -3.71
CA VAL A 107 1.31 -6.06 -4.39
C VAL A 107 0.55 -6.58 -5.61
N PRO A 108 -0.75 -6.93 -5.47
CA PRO A 108 -1.54 -7.42 -6.59
C PRO A 108 -1.84 -6.28 -7.58
N ALA A 109 -1.95 -6.61 -8.87
CA ALA A 109 -2.32 -5.64 -9.91
C ALA A 109 -3.74 -5.08 -9.73
N VAL A 110 -4.68 -5.94 -9.31
CA VAL A 110 -6.09 -5.56 -9.06
C VAL A 110 -6.61 -6.26 -7.79
N PRO A 111 -6.22 -5.81 -6.58
CA PRO A 111 -6.76 -6.40 -5.36
C PRO A 111 -8.24 -6.01 -5.19
N LEU A 112 -9.03 -6.94 -4.65
CA LEU A 112 -10.40 -6.66 -4.22
C LEU A 112 -10.37 -6.08 -2.80
N VAL A 113 -10.56 -4.78 -2.67
CA VAL A 113 -10.55 -4.07 -1.40
C VAL A 113 -11.94 -4.09 -0.80
N ARG A 114 -12.03 -4.46 0.48
CA ARG A 114 -13.27 -4.40 1.26
C ARG A 114 -13.27 -3.09 2.01
N TRP A 115 -14.22 -2.21 1.70
CA TRP A 115 -14.29 -0.85 2.23
C TRP A 115 -15.62 -0.60 2.93
N LEU A 116 -15.63 0.12 4.04
CA LEU A 116 -16.83 0.56 4.73
C LEU A 116 -17.24 1.94 4.19
N ASP A 117 -18.20 1.95 3.28
CA ASP A 117 -18.73 3.20 2.75
C ASP A 117 -19.65 3.86 3.78
N SER A 118 -19.22 5.02 4.29
CA SER A 118 -19.94 5.87 5.25
C SER A 118 -20.51 7.14 4.61
N SER A 119 -20.48 7.26 3.29
CA SER A 119 -21.09 8.39 2.57
C SER A 119 -22.63 8.41 2.67
N ASN A 120 -23.23 7.24 2.89
CA ASN A 120 -24.66 7.06 3.06
C ASN A 120 -25.08 7.02 4.54
N SER A 121 -26.35 7.30 4.84
CA SER A 121 -26.90 7.35 6.20
C SER A 121 -26.74 6.07 7.02
N THR A 122 -26.46 4.93 6.35
CA THR A 122 -26.12 3.65 6.97
C THR A 122 -24.81 3.13 6.39
N PRO A 123 -23.74 3.01 7.19
CA PRO A 123 -22.47 2.44 6.75
C PRO A 123 -22.67 1.01 6.25
N HIS A 124 -22.11 0.68 5.10
CA HIS A 124 -22.16 -0.67 4.55
C HIS A 124 -20.83 -1.05 3.88
N GLU A 125 -20.48 -2.34 3.99
CA GLU A 125 -19.29 -2.86 3.34
C GLU A 125 -19.52 -3.01 1.83
N VAL A 126 -18.58 -2.51 1.05
CA VAL A 126 -18.52 -2.65 -0.41
C VAL A 126 -17.21 -3.35 -0.80
N LEU A 127 -17.26 -4.11 -1.89
CA LEU A 127 -16.08 -4.75 -2.48
C LEU A 127 -15.71 -4.00 -3.77
N ILE A 128 -14.50 -3.44 -3.80
CA ILE A 128 -14.06 -2.54 -4.86
C ILE A 128 -12.77 -3.10 -5.47
N PRO A 129 -12.77 -3.45 -6.76
CA PRO A 129 -11.53 -3.72 -7.48
C PRO A 129 -10.69 -2.44 -7.54
N LEU A 130 -9.48 -2.49 -6.98
CA LEU A 130 -8.54 -1.38 -7.02
C LEU A 130 -7.60 -1.55 -8.23
N GLU A 131 -7.72 -0.71 -9.24
CA GLU A 131 -6.94 -0.82 -10.47
C GLU A 131 -5.53 -0.22 -10.30
N GLN A 132 -4.52 -1.02 -9.95
CA GLN A 132 -3.14 -0.56 -9.74
C GLN A 132 -2.12 -1.33 -10.59
N THR A 133 -2.52 -1.85 -11.76
CA THR A 133 -1.67 -2.71 -12.61
C THR A 133 -0.35 -2.05 -12.99
N SER A 134 -0.38 -0.79 -13.44
CA SER A 134 0.82 -0.05 -13.82
C SER A 134 1.71 0.25 -12.61
N ASP A 135 1.10 0.66 -11.49
CA ASP A 135 1.84 0.98 -10.26
C ASP A 135 2.45 -0.27 -9.61
N ALA A 136 1.80 -1.43 -9.71
CA ALA A 136 2.32 -2.71 -9.24
C ALA A 136 3.52 -3.17 -10.08
N ALA A 137 3.49 -2.97 -11.41
CA ALA A 137 4.61 -3.25 -12.28
C ALA A 137 5.79 -2.29 -12.02
N ASP A 138 5.52 -0.99 -11.83
CA ASP A 138 6.54 -0.01 -11.46
C ASP A 138 7.16 -0.31 -10.09
N PHE A 139 6.33 -0.72 -9.11
CA PHE A 139 6.81 -1.16 -7.82
C PHE A 139 7.72 -2.39 -7.92
N GLY A 140 7.42 -3.34 -8.82
CA GLY A 140 8.30 -4.48 -9.09
C GLY A 140 9.70 -4.03 -9.57
N MET A 141 9.75 -3.09 -10.52
CA MET A 141 11.02 -2.50 -10.96
C MET A 141 11.76 -1.78 -9.83
N PHE A 142 11.04 -1.06 -8.97
CA PHE A 142 11.62 -0.45 -7.77
C PHE A 142 12.26 -1.49 -6.84
N VAL A 143 11.57 -2.61 -6.57
CA VAL A 143 12.10 -3.71 -5.73
C VAL A 143 13.36 -4.31 -6.35
N ASP A 144 13.37 -4.56 -7.66
CA ASP A 144 14.55 -5.06 -8.38
C ASP A 144 15.76 -4.11 -8.25
N ASN A 145 15.53 -2.81 -8.42
CA ASN A 145 16.57 -1.79 -8.23
C ASN A 145 17.08 -1.77 -6.78
N PHE A 146 16.18 -1.94 -5.81
CA PHE A 146 16.53 -2.00 -4.39
C PHE A 146 17.39 -3.22 -4.05
N MET A 147 17.03 -4.40 -4.58
CA MET A 147 17.83 -5.62 -4.44
C MET A 147 19.21 -5.46 -5.10
N SER A 148 19.26 -4.89 -6.30
CA SER A 148 20.51 -4.66 -7.02
C SER A 148 21.45 -3.70 -6.29
N ALA A 149 20.93 -2.73 -5.54
CA ALA A 149 21.74 -1.79 -4.77
C ALA A 149 22.36 -2.39 -3.49
N LEU A 150 21.90 -3.57 -3.07
CA LEU A 150 22.40 -4.31 -1.91
C LEU A 150 23.30 -5.50 -2.27
N SER A 151 23.45 -5.77 -3.57
CA SER A 151 24.27 -6.86 -4.12
C SER A 151 25.75 -6.50 -4.20
#